data_AF-A0A2K6LJ07-F1
#
_entry.id   AF-A0A2K6LJ07-F1
#
_cell.length_a   1.000
_cell.length_b   1.000
_cell.length_c   1.000
_cell.angle_alpha   90.00
_cell.angle_beta   90.00
_cell.angle_gamma   90.00
#
_symmetry.space_group_name_H-M   'P 1'
#
loop_
_entity.id
_entity.type
_entity.pdbx_description
1 polymer ?
#
loop_
_entity_poly.entity_id
_entity_poly.type
_entity_poly.pdbx_seq_one_letter_code
_entity_poly.pdbx_strand_id
1 'polypeptide(L)'
;FWEVISDEHGIDPSGNYVGDSDLQLERISVYYNEASSHKYVPRAILVDLEPGTMDSVRSGAFGHLFRPDNFIFAHPTGRCQVASSAQLPGILGWLFRLLAQSVRRKAGWSRRVDPLTQDPLRRQRLALV
;
A
#
# COMPACT_ATOMS: atom_id res chain seq x y z
N PHE A 1 -1.26 18.68 -3.61
CA PHE A 1 -0.02 18.19 -4.27
C PHE A 1 -0.35 17.41 -5.53
N TRP A 2 -0.96 16.22 -5.42
CA TRP A 2 -1.32 15.41 -6.60
C TRP A 2 -2.21 16.14 -7.60
N GLU A 3 -3.10 17.01 -7.14
CA GLU A 3 -3.94 17.84 -8.03
C GLU A 3 -3.10 18.77 -8.93
N VAL A 4 -2.09 19.42 -8.35
CA VAL A 4 -1.21 20.37 -9.05
C VAL A 4 -0.32 19.67 -10.06
N ILE A 5 0.28 18.52 -9.67
CA ILE A 5 1.13 17.75 -10.56
C ILE A 5 0.31 17.12 -11.70
N SER A 6 -0.90 16.63 -11.40
CA SER A 6 -1.81 16.12 -12.43
C SER A 6 -2.19 17.20 -13.43
N ASP A 7 -2.50 18.42 -12.97
CA ASP A 7 -2.80 19.57 -13.84
C ASP A 7 -1.59 19.96 -14.72
N GLU A 8 -0.40 20.02 -14.12
CA GLU A 8 0.86 20.31 -14.85
C GLU A 8 1.15 19.28 -15.95
N HIS A 9 0.85 17.99 -15.70
CA HIS A 9 1.08 16.90 -16.64
C HIS A 9 -0.12 16.59 -17.54
N GLY A 10 -1.21 17.36 -17.46
CA GLY A 10 -2.42 17.15 -18.25
C GLY A 10 -3.10 15.80 -17.96
N ILE A 11 -3.09 15.34 -16.71
CA ILE A 11 -3.70 14.08 -16.28
C ILE A 11 -5.06 14.37 -15.65
N ASP A 12 -6.09 13.76 -16.21
CA ASP A 12 -7.45 13.87 -15.69
C ASP A 12 -7.59 13.12 -14.34
N PRO A 13 -8.65 13.38 -13.56
CA PRO A 13 -8.87 12.67 -12.30
C PRO A 13 -9.17 11.17 -12.44
N SER A 14 -9.42 10.69 -13.66
CA SER A 14 -9.60 9.27 -14.01
C SER A 14 -8.25 8.58 -14.34
N GLY A 15 -7.18 9.35 -14.47
CA GLY A 15 -5.84 8.92 -14.83
C GLY A 15 -5.54 8.89 -16.33
N ASN A 16 -6.36 9.50 -17.18
CA ASN A 16 -6.10 9.60 -18.62
C ASN A 16 -5.31 10.87 -18.94
N TYR A 17 -4.44 10.80 -19.93
CA TYR A 17 -3.74 11.96 -20.46
C TYR A 17 -4.64 12.74 -21.43
N VAL A 18 -4.82 14.03 -21.14
CA VAL A 18 -5.59 15.01 -21.91
C VAL A 18 -4.74 16.23 -22.32
N GLY A 19 -3.43 16.18 -22.07
CA GLY A 19 -2.49 17.22 -22.42
C GLY A 19 -2.22 17.31 -23.92
N ASP A 20 -1.68 18.46 -24.33
CA ASP A 20 -1.38 18.81 -25.71
C ASP A 20 0.13 18.87 -26.02
N SER A 21 0.98 18.64 -25.01
CA SER A 21 2.43 18.83 -25.10
C SER A 21 3.21 17.58 -24.70
N ASP A 22 4.04 17.06 -25.61
CA ASP A 22 4.90 15.90 -25.37
C ASP A 22 5.91 16.12 -24.22
N LEU A 23 6.21 17.38 -23.88
CA LEU A 23 7.08 17.73 -22.74
C LEU A 23 6.46 17.32 -21.40
N GLN A 24 5.13 17.27 -21.30
CA GLN A 24 4.42 16.82 -20.10
C GLN A 24 4.62 15.31 -19.85
N LEU A 25 4.89 14.54 -20.91
CA LEU A 25 5.12 13.10 -20.82
C LEU A 25 6.60 12.74 -20.60
N GLU A 26 7.54 13.63 -20.89
CA GLU A 26 8.98 13.34 -20.90
C GLU A 26 9.52 12.83 -19.55
N ARG A 27 8.91 13.24 -18.43
CA ARG A 27 9.31 12.81 -17.07
C ARG A 27 8.16 12.34 -16.19
N ILE A 28 7.02 11.98 -16.78
CA ILE A 28 5.84 11.55 -16.02
C ILE A 28 6.10 10.27 -15.20
N SER A 29 7.04 9.43 -15.65
CA SER A 29 7.43 8.16 -15.01
C SER A 29 8.04 8.31 -13.61
N VAL A 30 8.42 9.53 -13.20
CA VAL A 30 8.93 9.82 -11.85
C VAL A 30 7.82 9.65 -10.82
N TYR A 31 6.62 10.18 -11.11
CA TYR A 31 5.51 10.21 -10.16
C TYR A 31 4.40 9.21 -10.50
N TYR A 32 4.24 8.88 -11.77
CA TYR A 32 3.20 7.97 -12.24
C TYR A 32 3.80 6.70 -12.84
N ASN A 33 3.08 5.60 -12.68
CA ASN A 33 3.27 4.41 -13.49
C ASN A 33 2.33 4.50 -14.68
N GLU A 34 2.87 4.28 -15.88
CA GLU A 34 2.08 4.07 -17.08
C GLU A 34 1.51 2.64 -17.07
N ALA A 35 0.19 2.54 -17.03
CA ALA A 35 -0.55 1.30 -17.19
C ALA A 35 -0.98 1.14 -18.66
N SER A 36 -1.65 0.02 -18.97
CA SER A 36 -2.19 -0.19 -20.31
C SER A 36 -3.27 0.86 -20.65
N SER A 37 -3.25 1.36 -21.88
CA SER A 37 -4.22 2.32 -22.44
C SER A 37 -4.04 3.79 -22.03
N HIS A 38 -2.80 4.29 -21.98
CA HIS A 38 -2.50 5.69 -21.61
C HIS A 38 -3.07 6.11 -20.25
N LYS A 39 -3.15 5.14 -19.34
CA LYS A 39 -3.64 5.35 -17.98
C LYS A 39 -2.47 5.50 -17.03
N TYR A 40 -2.39 6.63 -16.34
CA TYR A 40 -1.34 6.99 -15.42
C TYR A 40 -1.81 6.81 -13.98
N VAL A 41 -1.12 5.98 -13.22
CA VAL A 41 -1.43 5.69 -11.82
C VAL A 41 -0.33 6.24 -10.91
N PRO A 42 -0.65 7.09 -9.92
CA PRO A 42 0.33 7.63 -8.98
C PRO A 42 1.07 6.54 -8.22
N ARG A 43 2.39 6.71 -8.11
CA ARG A 43 3.26 5.90 -7.26
C ARG A 43 3.25 6.37 -5.81
N ALA A 44 2.05 6.51 -5.25
CA ALA A 44 1.83 6.98 -3.89
C ALA A 44 1.31 5.85 -3.02
N ILE A 45 1.74 5.82 -1.76
CA ILE A 45 1.14 5.00 -0.71
C ILE A 45 0.51 5.95 0.29
N LEU A 46 -0.77 5.76 0.57
CA LEU A 46 -1.50 6.54 1.57
C LEU A 46 -1.56 5.73 2.85
N VAL A 47 -1.00 6.27 3.92
CA VAL A 47 -0.94 5.61 5.22
C VAL A 47 -1.75 6.44 6.21
N ASP A 48 -2.78 5.84 6.79
CA ASP A 48 -3.54 6.44 7.89
C ASP A 48 -3.83 5.41 8.98
N LEU A 49 -3.97 5.87 10.22
CA LEU A 49 -4.43 5.07 11.34
C LEU A 49 -5.96 5.06 11.44
N GLU A 50 -6.64 6.02 10.80
CA GLU A 50 -8.09 6.12 10.80
C GLU A 50 -8.68 5.64 9.46
N PRO A 51 -9.62 4.68 9.47
CA PRO A 51 -10.28 4.23 8.23
C PRO A 51 -11.18 5.32 7.61
N GLY A 52 -11.65 6.30 8.39
CA GLY A 52 -12.52 7.38 7.93
C GLY A 52 -11.85 8.38 6.98
N THR A 53 -10.54 8.62 7.12
CA THR A 53 -9.81 9.52 6.21
C THR A 53 -9.74 8.97 4.79
N MET A 54 -9.77 7.64 4.64
CA MET A 54 -9.77 7.02 3.33
C MET A 54 -11.00 7.39 2.51
N ASP A 55 -12.18 7.44 3.14
CA ASP A 55 -13.43 7.82 2.46
C ASP A 55 -13.40 9.29 2.03
N SER A 56 -12.82 10.15 2.85
CA SER A 56 -12.57 11.56 2.52
C SER A 56 -11.67 11.71 1.30
N VAL A 57 -10.53 10.98 1.24
CA VAL A 57 -9.63 11.01 0.08
C VAL A 57 -10.28 10.46 -1.18
N ARG A 58 -11.09 9.39 -1.06
CA ARG A 58 -11.82 8.81 -2.20
C ARG A 58 -12.94 9.72 -2.71
N SER A 59 -13.55 10.50 -1.83
CA SER A 59 -14.58 11.49 -2.20
C SER A 59 -14.01 12.75 -2.85
N GLY A 60 -12.69 12.96 -2.77
CA GLY A 60 -12.00 14.06 -3.41
C GLY A 60 -11.97 13.93 -4.93
N ALA A 61 -11.71 15.04 -5.62
CA ALA A 61 -11.69 15.09 -7.09
C ALA A 61 -10.77 14.02 -7.71
N PHE A 62 -9.60 13.78 -7.12
CA PHE A 62 -8.62 12.78 -7.56
C PHE A 62 -8.71 11.45 -6.80
N GLY A 63 -9.81 11.18 -6.10
CA GLY A 63 -9.98 9.95 -5.32
C GLY A 63 -9.93 8.67 -6.16
N HIS A 64 -10.43 8.73 -7.40
CA HIS A 64 -10.45 7.61 -8.34
C HIS A 64 -9.09 7.30 -8.98
N LEU A 65 -8.14 8.22 -8.85
CA LEU A 65 -6.80 8.08 -9.40
C LEU A 65 -5.96 7.07 -8.60
N PHE A 66 -6.20 6.99 -7.29
CA PHE A 66 -5.48 6.07 -6.41
C PHE A 66 -6.09 4.67 -6.47
N ARG A 67 -5.24 3.66 -6.64
CA ARG A 67 -5.69 2.27 -6.51
C ARG A 67 -6.07 2.01 -5.06
N PRO A 68 -7.17 1.28 -4.80
CA PRO A 68 -7.50 0.83 -3.45
C PRO A 68 -6.35 0.03 -2.84
N ASP A 69 -5.49 -0.54 -3.68
CA ASP A 69 -4.35 -1.33 -3.25
C ASP A 69 -3.20 -0.51 -2.59
N ASN A 70 -3.23 0.82 -2.79
CA ASN A 70 -2.19 1.73 -2.31
C ASN A 70 -2.50 2.31 -0.92
N PHE A 71 -3.64 1.93 -0.33
CA PHE A 71 -4.05 2.39 0.98
C PHE A 71 -3.57 1.41 2.05
N ILE A 72 -2.90 1.94 3.06
CA ILE A 72 -2.50 1.20 4.24
C ILE A 72 -3.24 1.83 5.41
N PHE A 73 -4.06 1.02 6.09
CA PHE A 73 -4.80 1.47 7.26
C PHE A 73 -4.46 0.62 8.49
N ALA A 74 -4.42 1.27 9.65
CA ALA A 74 -4.34 0.54 10.90
C ALA A 74 -5.72 0.01 11.29
N HIS A 75 -5.78 -1.27 11.61
CA HIS A 75 -6.92 -1.83 12.31
C HIS A 75 -6.88 -1.39 13.78
N PRO A 76 -8.02 -1.12 14.43
CA PRO A 76 -8.09 -0.72 15.85
C PRO A 76 -7.45 -1.73 16.82
N THR A 77 -7.13 -2.94 16.35
CA THR A 77 -6.38 -3.97 17.09
C THR A 77 -4.85 -3.88 16.93
N GLY A 78 -4.31 -2.78 16.39
CA GLY A 78 -2.87 -2.53 16.28
C GLY A 78 -2.18 -3.25 15.13
N ARG A 79 -2.94 -3.75 14.14
CA ARG A 79 -2.38 -4.36 12.92
C ARG A 79 -2.44 -3.39 11.75
N CYS A 80 -1.30 -3.06 11.17
CA CYS A 80 -1.19 -2.35 9.90
C CYS A 80 -1.52 -3.32 8.75
N GLN A 81 -2.63 -3.12 8.05
CA GLN A 81 -2.99 -3.90 6.87
C GLN A 81 -2.60 -3.11 5.62
N VAL A 82 -1.73 -3.69 4.79
CA VAL A 82 -1.59 -3.24 3.40
C VAL A 82 -2.84 -3.70 2.68
N ALA A 83 -3.54 -2.80 1.98
CA ALA A 83 -4.60 -3.18 1.05
C ALA A 83 -3.98 -3.93 -0.14
N SER A 84 -3.45 -5.12 0.07
CA SER A 84 -3.08 -5.97 -1.05
C SER A 84 -3.25 -7.40 -0.61
N SER A 85 -4.43 -7.92 -0.92
CA SER A 85 -4.57 -9.21 -1.56
C SER A 85 -6.05 -9.39 -1.83
N ALA A 86 -6.38 -9.76 -3.06
CA ALA A 86 -7.71 -10.15 -3.48
C ALA A 86 -8.41 -10.91 -2.34
N GLN A 87 -9.42 -10.28 -1.75
CA GLN A 87 -10.31 -10.94 -0.81
C GLN A 87 -11.15 -11.91 -1.65
N LEU A 88 -10.56 -13.04 -2.08
CA LEU A 88 -11.31 -14.09 -2.75
C LEU A 88 -12.26 -14.68 -1.70
N PRO A 89 -13.58 -14.45 -1.78
CA PRO A 89 -14.51 -15.04 -0.83
C PRO A 89 -14.56 -16.56 -1.03
N GLY A 90 -14.71 -17.31 0.07
CA GLY A 90 -14.94 -18.75 0.03
C GLY A 90 -13.69 -19.64 -0.02
N ILE A 91 -13.89 -20.89 -0.45
CA ILE A 91 -12.92 -21.99 -0.30
C ILE A 91 -11.61 -21.73 -1.08
N LEU A 92 -11.67 -20.98 -2.17
CA LEU A 92 -10.51 -20.62 -2.99
C LEU A 92 -9.55 -19.68 -2.26
N GLY A 93 -10.07 -18.74 -1.45
CA GLY A 93 -9.25 -17.87 -0.62
C GLY A 93 -8.54 -18.63 0.52
N TRP A 94 -9.20 -19.63 1.10
CA TRP A 94 -8.59 -20.53 2.09
C TRP A 94 -7.46 -21.37 1.49
N LEU A 95 -7.70 -21.93 0.29
CA LEU A 95 -6.70 -22.70 -0.44
C LEU A 95 -5.47 -21.85 -0.78
N PHE A 96 -5.68 -20.61 -1.26
CA PHE A 96 -4.57 -19.72 -1.59
C PHE A 96 -3.73 -19.35 -0.36
N ARG A 97 -4.37 -19.11 0.81
CA ARG A 97 -3.66 -18.88 2.08
C ARG A 97 -2.89 -20.11 2.55
N LEU A 98 -3.47 -21.30 2.44
CA LEU A 98 -2.79 -22.55 2.78
C LEU A 98 -1.60 -22.82 1.86
N LEU A 99 -1.74 -22.55 0.57
CA LEU A 99 -0.70 -22.73 -0.42
C LEU A 99 0.44 -21.72 -0.19
N ALA A 100 0.13 -20.46 0.08
CA ALA A 100 1.10 -19.45 0.49
C ALA A 100 1.84 -19.84 1.79
N GLN A 101 1.13 -20.36 2.80
CA GLN A 101 1.76 -20.89 4.01
C GLN A 101 2.63 -22.12 3.72
N SER A 102 2.21 -23.01 2.82
CA SER A 102 2.99 -24.20 2.46
C SER A 102 4.26 -23.84 1.69
N VAL A 103 4.19 -22.87 0.77
CA VAL A 103 5.34 -22.29 0.08
C VAL A 103 6.26 -21.61 1.08
N ARG A 104 5.73 -20.82 2.03
CA ARG A 104 6.54 -20.19 3.09
C ARG A 104 7.25 -21.23 3.98
N ARG A 105 6.61 -22.36 4.27
CA ARG A 105 7.22 -23.49 5.00
C ARG A 105 8.30 -24.19 4.18
N LYS A 106 8.10 -24.39 2.87
CA LYS A 106 9.10 -25.01 1.98
C LYS A 106 10.28 -24.09 1.64
N ALA A 107 10.05 -22.78 1.56
CA ALA A 107 11.08 -21.79 1.24
C ALA A 107 12.01 -21.47 2.43
N GLY A 108 11.89 -22.16 3.57
CA GLY A 108 12.83 -22.02 4.67
C GLY A 108 12.91 -20.60 5.26
N TRP A 109 11.88 -19.78 5.05
CA TRP A 109 11.82 -18.42 5.59
C TRP A 109 11.48 -18.49 7.09
N SER A 110 12.44 -18.98 7.88
CA SER A 110 12.42 -18.84 9.32
C SER A 110 12.37 -17.36 9.65
N ARG A 111 11.46 -16.96 10.53
CA ARG A 111 11.39 -15.60 11.05
C ARG A 111 12.79 -15.25 11.57
N ARG A 112 13.48 -14.28 10.96
CA ARG A 112 14.51 -13.54 11.70
C ARG A 112 13.75 -12.86 12.84
N VAL A 113 13.80 -13.50 14.00
CA VAL A 113 13.37 -12.94 15.28
C VAL A 113 14.38 -11.85 15.60
N ASP A 114 13.92 -10.64 15.88
CA ASP A 114 14.80 -9.57 16.36
C ASP A 114 15.56 -10.07 17.61
N PRO A 115 16.87 -9.76 17.77
CA PRO A 115 17.67 -10.32 18.85
C PRO A 115 17.31 -9.82 20.26
N LEU A 116 16.22 -9.09 20.44
CA LEU A 116 15.86 -8.45 21.72
C LEU A 116 14.73 -9.16 22.50
N THR A 117 14.29 -10.34 22.06
CA THR A 117 13.17 -11.04 22.72
C THR A 117 13.51 -12.46 23.20
N GLN A 118 14.79 -12.76 23.45
CA GLN A 118 15.20 -14.04 24.05
C GLN A 118 16.28 -13.87 25.12
N ASP A 119 15.89 -13.37 26.29
CA ASP A 119 16.53 -13.79 27.54
C ASP A 119 15.55 -13.66 28.73
N PRO A 120 15.01 -14.76 29.26
CA PRO A 120 14.18 -14.74 30.47
C PRO A 120 14.98 -14.53 31.77
N LEU A 121 16.32 -14.47 31.74
CA LEU A 121 17.17 -14.42 32.94
C LEU A 121 17.81 -13.05 33.25
N ARG A 122 17.31 -11.96 32.66
CA ARG A 122 17.65 -10.58 33.10
C ARG A 122 16.53 -9.84 33.83
N ARG A 123 15.52 -10.53 34.35
CA ARG A 123 14.41 -9.93 35.10
C ARG A 123 14.59 -9.83 36.62
N GLN A 124 15.83 -9.93 37.13
CA GLN A 124 16.10 -9.81 38.58
C GLN A 124 17.25 -8.86 38.96
N ARG A 125 17.71 -7.96 38.08
CA ARG A 125 18.80 -7.03 38.45
C ARG A 125 18.58 -5.56 38.09
N LEU A 126 17.35 -5.09 38.20
CA LEU A 126 16.98 -3.65 38.22
C LEU A 126 15.84 -3.37 39.23
N ALA A 127 15.86 -4.07 40.36
CA ALA A 127 15.02 -3.78 41.52
C ALA A 127 15.89 -3.83 42.79
N LEU A 128 16.99 -3.08 42.79
CA LEU A 128 17.79 -2.65 43.95
C LEU A 128 19.04 -1.94 43.42
N VAL A 129 18.88 -0.67 43.03
CA VAL A 129 19.64 0.52 43.45
C VAL A 129 18.69 1.70 43.30
#